data_AF-A0A968QJ08-F1
#
_entry.id   AF-A0A968QJ08-F1
#
_cell.length_a   1.000
_cell.length_b   1.000
_cell.length_c   1.000
_cell.angle_alpha   90.00
_cell.angle_beta   90.00
_cell.angle_gamma   90.00
#
_symmetry.space_group_name_H-M   'P 1'
#
loop_
_entity.id
_entity.type
_entity.pdbx_description
1 polymer ?
#
loop_
_entity_poly.entity_id
_entity_poly.type
_entity_poly.pdbx_seq_one_letter_code
_entity_poly.pdbx_strand_id
1 'polypeptide(L)'
;MTWQEASAISALSESVGVQSALEQLQSVKIKLAKQRHYLSNQAPQVIALQEEEADLNQLLNEQIASTLGSSSPNVLGKVNILSLGELKQAQIAEFADLGLQKEGLDKEITALTNTKDSYQQKSDALPRLQEQQRELERKVEVAQSTFQTLLKKSQDAGIIEQQKLVMCVEFPMPKFLKNRSLPAKKSLLPVLEYWECF
;
A
#
# COMPACT_ATOMS: atom_id res chain seq x y z
N MET A 1 29.12 -7.70 17.59
CA MET A 1 29.26 -6.36 17.01
C MET A 1 28.16 -6.21 15.99
N THR A 2 27.27 -5.24 16.16
CA THR A 2 26.23 -4.90 15.17
C THR A 2 26.80 -3.97 14.10
N TRP A 3 26.15 -3.83 12.94
CA TRP A 3 26.62 -2.91 11.89
C TRP A 3 26.55 -1.44 12.34
N GLN A 4 25.58 -1.11 13.20
CA GLN A 4 25.45 0.21 13.82
C GLN A 4 26.58 0.49 14.82
N GLU A 5 27.02 -0.52 15.58
CA GLU A 5 28.21 -0.42 16.42
C GLU A 5 29.47 -0.24 15.57
N ALA A 6 29.57 -0.95 14.44
CA ALA A 6 30.69 -0.82 13.51
C ALA A 6 30.73 0.56 12.84
N SER A 7 29.59 1.10 12.40
CA SER A 7 29.51 2.45 11.82
C SER A 7 29.88 3.52 12.86
N ALA A 8 29.45 3.33 14.10
CA ALA A 8 29.82 4.19 15.22
C ALA A 8 31.33 4.19 15.48
N ILE A 9 31.96 3.02 15.45
CA ILE A 9 33.42 2.88 15.61
C ILE A 9 34.15 3.51 14.44
N SER A 10 33.69 3.30 13.20
CA SER A 10 34.29 3.92 12.00
C SER A 10 34.24 5.44 12.09
N ALA A 11 33.07 6.02 12.42
CA ALA A 11 32.90 7.46 12.54
C ALA A 11 33.78 8.07 13.64
N LEU A 12 33.90 7.39 14.78
CA LEU A 12 34.83 7.80 15.84
C LEU A 12 36.29 7.70 15.42
N SER A 13 36.63 6.63 14.70
CA SER A 13 37.99 6.38 14.22
C SER A 13 38.43 7.39 13.17
N GLU A 14 37.51 7.96 12.40
CA GLU A 14 37.79 9.01 11.40
C GLU A 14 37.84 10.42 12.01
N SER A 15 37.33 10.61 13.23
CA SER A 15 37.31 11.91 13.88
C SER A 15 38.70 12.33 14.38
N VAL A 16 39.28 13.34 13.74
CA VAL A 16 40.58 13.95 14.11
C VAL A 16 40.59 14.43 15.57
N GLY A 17 39.46 14.96 16.06
CA GLY A 17 39.34 15.43 17.45
C GLY A 17 39.43 14.29 18.47
N VAL A 18 38.81 13.13 18.16
CA VAL A 18 38.84 11.94 19.03
C VAL A 18 40.24 11.31 19.02
N GLN A 19 40.88 11.20 17.85
CA GLN A 19 42.25 10.69 17.75
C GLN A 19 43.24 11.54 18.55
N SER A 20 43.20 12.87 18.38
CA SER A 20 44.10 13.79 19.09
C SER A 20 43.90 13.75 20.61
N ALA A 21 42.65 13.72 21.09
CA ALA A 21 42.36 13.61 22.52
C ALA A 21 42.85 12.28 23.11
N LEU A 22 42.69 11.18 22.37
CA LEU A 22 43.17 9.85 22.78
C LEU A 22 44.71 9.78 22.85
N GLU A 23 45.42 10.35 21.88
CA GLU A 23 46.89 10.44 21.90
C GLU A 23 47.39 11.28 23.09
N GLN A 24 46.79 12.44 23.33
CA GLN A 24 47.14 13.31 24.45
C GLN A 24 46.92 12.60 25.79
N LEU A 25 45.78 11.92 25.94
CA LEU A 25 45.44 11.16 27.13
C LEU A 25 46.44 10.01 27.38
N GLN A 26 46.87 9.30 26.33
CA GLN A 26 47.91 8.28 26.45
C GLN A 26 49.25 8.90 26.88
N SER A 27 49.61 10.06 26.35
CA SER A 27 50.83 10.78 26.74
C SER A 27 50.81 11.19 28.22
N VAL A 28 49.67 11.68 28.73
CA VAL A 28 49.48 12.07 30.13
C VAL A 28 49.55 10.86 31.05
N LYS A 29 48.92 9.74 30.67
CA LYS A 29 49.02 8.47 31.41
C LYS A 29 50.46 7.95 31.53
N ILE A 30 51.24 8.04 30.45
CA ILE A 30 52.67 7.67 30.47
C ILE A 30 53.46 8.58 31.43
N LYS A 31 53.22 9.90 31.38
CA LYS A 31 53.85 10.86 32.32
C LYS A 31 53.47 10.57 33.77
N LEU A 32 52.20 10.27 34.04
CA LEU A 32 51.69 9.89 35.35
C LEU A 32 52.34 8.63 35.88
N ALA A 33 52.43 7.57 35.06
CA ALA A 33 53.09 6.33 35.43
C ALA A 33 54.57 6.56 35.78
N LYS A 34 55.26 7.39 35.00
CA LYS A 34 56.66 7.75 35.25
C LYS A 34 56.82 8.57 36.54
N GLN A 35 55.96 9.56 36.78
CA GLN A 35 56.05 10.41 37.97
C GLN A 35 55.68 9.68 39.26
N ARG A 36 54.66 8.81 39.24
CA ARG A 36 54.26 7.97 40.37
C ARG A 36 55.34 6.99 40.83
N HIS A 37 56.30 6.65 39.98
CA HIS A 37 57.44 5.83 40.37
C HIS A 37 58.41 6.55 41.32
N TYR A 38 58.44 7.88 41.31
CA TYR A 38 59.39 8.69 42.09
C TYR A 38 58.71 9.65 43.07
N LEU A 39 57.42 9.96 42.86
CA LEU A 39 56.66 10.95 43.61
C LEU A 39 55.42 10.31 44.25
N SER A 40 55.10 10.74 45.46
CA SER A 40 53.85 10.37 46.14
C SER A 40 52.63 10.89 45.38
N ASN A 41 51.49 10.22 45.51
CA ASN A 41 50.21 10.64 44.93
C ASN A 41 49.76 12.05 45.38
N GLN A 42 50.33 12.58 46.46
CA GLN A 42 50.04 13.93 46.97
C GLN A 42 50.99 15.01 46.42
N ALA A 43 51.93 14.65 45.54
CA ALA A 43 52.84 15.62 44.94
C ALA A 43 52.06 16.55 44.00
N PRO A 44 52.32 17.87 44.01
CA PRO A 44 51.62 18.83 43.15
C PRO A 44 51.67 18.48 41.66
N GLN A 45 52.78 17.88 41.22
CA GLN A 45 52.98 17.44 39.83
C GLN A 45 52.06 16.27 39.45
N VAL A 46 51.84 15.33 40.38
CA VAL A 46 50.94 14.19 40.16
C VAL A 46 49.49 14.65 40.15
N ILE A 47 49.12 15.57 41.06
CA ILE A 47 47.78 16.16 41.12
C ILE A 47 47.46 16.91 39.82
N ALA A 48 48.37 17.75 39.34
CA ALA A 48 48.18 18.49 38.09
C ALA A 48 47.98 17.56 36.88
N LEU A 49 48.74 16.46 36.79
CA LEU A 49 48.54 15.47 35.72
C LEU A 49 47.25 14.66 35.87
N GLN A 50 46.75 14.45 37.09
CA GLN A 50 45.45 13.78 37.32
C GLN A 50 44.29 14.70 36.93
N GLU A 51 44.41 16.00 37.19
CA GLU A 51 43.46 17.01 36.73
C GLU A 51 43.48 17.08 35.19
N GLU A 52 44.66 17.11 34.56
CA GLU A 52 44.80 17.07 33.10
C GLU A 52 44.20 15.78 32.49
N GLU A 53 44.39 14.63 33.13
CA GLU A 53 43.75 13.37 32.72
C GLU A 53 42.21 13.46 32.81
N ALA A 54 41.67 14.06 33.88
CA ALA A 54 40.23 14.22 34.06
C ALA A 54 39.63 15.17 33.00
N ASP A 55 40.29 16.28 32.74
CA ASP A 55 39.87 17.26 31.72
C ASP A 55 39.89 16.64 30.32
N LEU A 56 40.95 15.91 29.97
CA LEU A 56 41.05 15.22 28.68
C LEU A 56 39.98 14.13 28.53
N ASN A 57 39.64 13.41 29.59
CA ASN A 57 38.53 12.46 29.58
C ASN A 57 37.18 13.16 29.34
N GLN A 58 36.98 14.34 29.94
CA GLN A 58 35.77 15.12 29.73
C GLN A 58 35.66 15.60 28.28
N LEU A 59 36.74 16.19 27.74
CA LEU A 59 36.80 16.62 26.34
C LEU A 59 36.56 15.45 25.37
N LEU A 60 37.14 14.28 25.65
CA LEU A 60 36.91 13.09 24.85
C LEU A 60 35.41 12.73 24.85
N ASN A 61 34.77 12.69 26.01
CA ASN A 61 33.34 12.40 26.13
C ASN A 61 32.45 13.42 25.38
N GLU A 62 32.81 14.70 25.40
CA GLU A 62 32.13 15.75 24.65
C GLU A 62 32.26 15.53 23.12
N GLN A 63 33.45 15.16 22.64
CA GLN A 63 33.68 14.84 21.22
C GLN A 63 32.95 13.57 20.76
N ILE A 64 32.81 12.59 21.65
CA ILE A 64 32.03 11.37 21.38
C ILE A 64 30.54 11.71 21.28
N ALA A 65 30.05 12.55 22.20
CA ALA A 65 28.66 13.00 22.18
C ALA A 65 28.34 13.85 20.93
N SER A 66 29.29 14.67 20.46
CA SER A 66 29.12 15.47 19.24
C SER A 66 29.14 14.63 17.97
N THR A 67 29.89 13.53 17.94
CA THR A 67 30.03 12.66 16.75
C THR A 67 28.93 11.60 16.63
N LEU A 68 28.50 10.99 17.73
CA LEU A 68 27.50 9.90 17.75
C LEU A 68 26.08 10.34 18.14
N GLY A 69 25.93 11.59 18.59
CA GLY A 69 24.73 12.02 19.31
C GLY A 69 24.58 11.31 20.66
N SER A 70 23.51 11.62 21.39
CA SER A 70 23.23 11.15 22.76
C SER A 70 23.09 9.62 22.93
N SER A 71 23.31 8.85 21.86
CA SER A 71 22.82 7.47 21.69
C SER A 71 23.88 6.37 21.82
N SER A 72 25.17 6.66 22.07
CA SER A 72 26.15 5.56 22.19
C SER A 72 27.44 5.82 22.99
N PRO A 73 27.35 6.19 24.28
CA PRO A 73 28.54 6.27 25.14
C PRO A 73 29.21 4.90 25.43
N ASN A 74 28.56 3.76 25.09
CA ASN A 74 29.02 2.43 25.50
C ASN A 74 29.90 1.68 24.47
N VAL A 75 30.22 2.33 23.33
CA VAL A 75 30.98 1.70 22.24
C VAL A 75 32.49 1.71 22.53
N LEU A 76 32.99 2.75 23.19
CA LEU A 76 34.42 2.92 23.50
C LEU A 76 34.93 2.03 24.62
N GLY A 77 34.07 1.65 25.57
CA GLY A 77 34.45 0.74 26.65
C GLY A 77 34.77 -0.67 26.16
N LYS A 78 34.31 -1.04 24.95
CA LYS A 78 34.49 -2.39 24.38
C LYS A 78 35.63 -2.48 23.37
N VAL A 79 36.04 -1.36 22.77
CA VAL A 79 36.98 -1.34 21.66
C VAL A 79 38.01 -0.23 21.85
N ASN A 80 39.27 -0.62 22.00
CA ASN A 80 40.37 0.33 22.11
C ASN A 80 40.75 0.86 20.71
N ILE A 81 40.14 1.97 20.31
CA ILE A 81 40.30 2.58 18.97
C ILE A 81 41.78 2.84 18.63
N LEU A 82 42.59 3.26 19.61
CA LEU A 82 44.04 3.47 19.44
C LEU A 82 44.82 2.19 19.12
N SER A 83 44.33 1.02 19.54
CA SER A 83 44.95 -0.28 19.28
C SER A 83 44.41 -0.95 18.01
N LEU A 84 43.40 -0.34 17.35
CA LEU A 84 42.96 -0.79 16.04
C LEU A 84 43.93 -0.24 15.01
N GLY A 85 44.79 -1.11 14.48
CA GLY A 85 45.58 -0.75 13.30
C GLY A 85 44.67 -0.42 12.11
N GLU A 86 45.18 0.37 11.17
CA GLU A 86 44.47 0.88 9.99
C GLU A 86 43.67 -0.21 9.25
N LEU A 87 44.25 -1.42 9.12
CA LEU A 87 43.58 -2.57 8.49
C LEU A 87 42.28 -2.97 9.19
N LYS A 88 42.25 -2.98 10.53
CA LYS A 88 41.05 -3.33 11.29
C LYS A 88 40.00 -2.23 11.20
N GLN A 89 40.43 -0.96 11.16
CA GLN A 89 39.53 0.17 10.97
C GLN A 89 38.83 0.05 9.60
N ALA A 90 39.59 -0.23 8.54
CA ALA A 90 39.05 -0.45 7.21
C ALA A 90 38.05 -1.63 7.15
N GLN A 91 38.36 -2.75 7.81
CA GLN A 91 37.45 -3.91 7.88
C GLN A 91 36.15 -3.60 8.64
N ILE A 92 36.21 -2.76 9.67
CA ILE A 92 35.02 -2.36 10.43
C ILE A 92 34.15 -1.40 9.61
N ALA A 93 34.79 -0.48 8.88
CA ALA A 93 34.10 0.41 7.93
C ALA A 93 33.39 -0.39 6.83
N GLU A 94 34.09 -1.36 6.23
CA GLU A 94 33.54 -2.26 5.21
C GLU A 94 32.38 -3.11 5.77
N PHE A 95 32.52 -3.64 6.99
CA PHE A 95 31.44 -4.38 7.65
C PHE A 95 30.20 -3.51 7.90
N ALA A 96 30.38 -2.25 8.29
CA ALA A 96 29.30 -1.31 8.49
C ALA A 96 28.56 -1.01 7.16
N ASP A 97 29.31 -0.79 6.08
CA ASP A 97 28.76 -0.54 4.75
C ASP A 97 27.97 -1.75 4.21
N LEU A 98 28.55 -2.96 4.30
CA LEU A 98 27.87 -4.20 3.91
C LEU A 98 26.60 -4.44 4.73
N GLY A 99 26.62 -4.12 6.03
CA GLY A 99 25.45 -4.21 6.90
C GLY A 99 24.33 -3.27 6.46
N LEU A 100 24.67 -2.03 6.11
CA LEU A 100 23.72 -1.04 5.59
C LEU A 100 23.14 -1.48 4.23
N GLN A 101 23.99 -1.96 3.32
CA GLN A 101 23.55 -2.50 2.03
C GLN A 101 22.60 -3.67 2.21
N LYS A 102 22.92 -4.62 3.10
CA LYS A 102 22.05 -5.76 3.42
C LYS A 102 20.70 -5.28 3.91
N GLU A 103 20.65 -4.32 4.82
CA GLU A 103 19.39 -3.79 5.35
C GLU A 103 18.56 -3.07 4.26
N GLY A 104 19.22 -2.33 3.37
CA GLY A 104 18.57 -1.71 2.21
C GLY A 104 17.93 -2.75 1.28
N LEU A 105 18.67 -3.80 0.93
CA LEU A 105 18.19 -4.91 0.10
C LEU A 105 17.03 -5.66 0.78
N ASP A 106 17.09 -5.87 2.09
CA ASP A 106 16.03 -6.53 2.85
C ASP A 106 14.70 -5.73 2.80
N LYS A 107 14.80 -4.40 2.89
CA LYS A 107 13.65 -3.50 2.72
C LYS A 107 13.09 -3.55 1.30
N GLU A 108 13.95 -3.59 0.29
CA GLU A 108 13.54 -3.71 -1.11
C GLU A 108 12.83 -5.04 -1.38
N ILE A 109 13.39 -6.15 -0.90
CA ILE A 109 12.77 -7.48 -1.00
C ILE A 109 11.42 -7.50 -0.31
N THR A 110 11.31 -6.90 0.87
CA THR A 110 10.04 -6.82 1.61
C THR A 110 9.01 -6.02 0.81
N ALA A 111 9.39 -4.87 0.24
CA ALA A 111 8.51 -4.06 -0.59
C ALA A 111 8.04 -4.79 -1.86
N LEU A 112 8.95 -5.49 -2.54
CA LEU A 112 8.64 -6.29 -3.72
C LEU A 112 7.71 -7.46 -3.37
N THR A 113 7.94 -8.13 -2.25
CA THR A 113 7.11 -9.25 -1.79
C THR A 113 5.70 -8.77 -1.47
N ASN A 114 5.56 -7.68 -0.71
CA ASN A 114 4.25 -7.08 -0.42
C ASN A 114 3.50 -6.66 -1.70
N THR A 115 4.24 -6.12 -2.68
CA THR A 115 3.67 -5.74 -3.97
C THR A 115 3.17 -6.97 -4.72
N LYS A 116 4.00 -8.03 -4.81
CA LYS A 116 3.64 -9.30 -5.43
C LYS A 116 2.38 -9.90 -4.80
N ASP A 117 2.32 -9.95 -3.47
CA ASP A 117 1.18 -10.51 -2.73
C ASP A 117 -0.11 -9.70 -2.99
N SER A 118 -0.01 -8.37 -3.07
CA SER A 118 -1.14 -7.50 -3.45
C SER A 118 -1.66 -7.80 -4.86
N TYR A 119 -0.76 -7.99 -5.83
CA TYR A 119 -1.15 -8.35 -7.19
C TYR A 119 -1.75 -9.74 -7.26
N GLN A 120 -1.22 -10.70 -6.50
CA GLN A 120 -1.75 -12.06 -6.45
C GLN A 120 -3.18 -12.07 -5.90
N GLN A 121 -3.45 -11.37 -4.79
CA GLN A 121 -4.80 -11.22 -4.23
C GLN A 121 -5.79 -10.59 -5.24
N LYS A 122 -5.35 -9.59 -6.00
CA LYS A 122 -6.19 -8.98 -7.06
C LYS A 122 -6.47 -9.95 -8.20
N SER A 123 -5.46 -10.72 -8.60
CA SER A 123 -5.60 -11.74 -9.63
C SER A 123 -6.57 -12.84 -9.21
N ASP A 124 -6.54 -13.26 -7.94
CA ASP A 124 -7.44 -14.29 -7.41
C ASP A 124 -8.91 -13.81 -7.33
N ALA A 125 -9.14 -12.51 -7.13
CA ALA A 125 -10.47 -11.91 -7.13
C ALA A 125 -11.03 -11.62 -8.53
N LEU A 126 -10.17 -11.56 -9.56
CA LEU A 126 -10.54 -11.16 -10.92
C LEU A 126 -11.60 -12.08 -11.58
N PRO A 127 -11.53 -13.42 -11.47
CA PRO A 127 -12.52 -14.30 -12.08
C PRO A 127 -13.93 -14.05 -11.52
N ARG A 128 -14.05 -13.83 -10.20
CA ARG A 128 -15.33 -13.56 -9.57
C ARG A 128 -15.93 -12.23 -10.03
N LEU A 129 -15.09 -11.20 -10.18
CA LEU A 129 -15.52 -9.90 -10.70
C LEU A 129 -15.98 -10.02 -12.17
N GLN A 130 -15.29 -10.80 -12.99
CA GLN A 130 -15.68 -11.07 -14.38
C GLN A 130 -17.03 -11.79 -14.47
N GLU A 131 -17.28 -12.76 -13.59
CA GLU A 131 -18.57 -13.46 -13.53
C GLU A 131 -19.71 -12.51 -13.14
N GLN A 132 -19.50 -11.70 -12.10
CA GLN A 132 -20.46 -10.68 -11.67
C GLN A 132 -20.76 -9.66 -12.78
N GLN A 133 -19.74 -9.24 -13.54
CA GLN A 133 -19.93 -8.35 -14.69
C GLN A 133 -20.84 -8.99 -15.74
N ARG A 134 -20.57 -10.24 -16.14
CA ARG A 134 -21.39 -10.96 -17.13
C ARG A 134 -22.84 -11.15 -16.67
N GLU A 135 -23.06 -11.38 -15.38
CA GLU A 135 -24.41 -11.45 -14.83
C GLU A 135 -25.15 -10.11 -14.93
N LEU A 136 -24.47 -9.01 -14.59
CA LEU A 136 -25.04 -7.68 -14.68
C LEU A 136 -25.35 -7.29 -16.13
N GLU A 137 -24.45 -7.61 -17.07
CA GLU A 137 -24.66 -7.37 -18.50
C GLU A 137 -25.91 -8.11 -19.03
N ARG A 138 -26.07 -9.40 -18.67
CA ARG A 138 -27.28 -10.17 -19.01
C ARG A 138 -28.55 -9.55 -18.43
N LYS A 139 -28.52 -9.08 -17.18
CA LYS A 139 -29.68 -8.42 -16.55
C LYS A 139 -30.08 -7.14 -17.29
N VAL A 140 -29.09 -6.35 -17.70
CA VAL A 140 -29.33 -5.12 -18.49
C VAL A 140 -29.94 -5.46 -19.84
N GLU A 141 -29.41 -6.46 -20.55
CA GLU A 141 -29.93 -6.89 -21.86
C GLU A 141 -31.38 -7.39 -21.77
N VAL A 142 -31.69 -8.21 -20.75
CA VAL A 142 -33.07 -8.69 -20.51
C VAL A 142 -34.01 -7.53 -20.18
N ALA A 143 -33.59 -6.58 -19.34
CA ALA A 143 -34.42 -5.42 -19.02
C ALA A 143 -34.71 -4.55 -20.24
N GLN A 144 -33.70 -4.31 -21.09
CA GLN A 144 -33.85 -3.54 -22.32
C GLN A 144 -34.78 -4.22 -23.33
N SER A 145 -34.59 -5.52 -23.57
CA SER A 145 -35.46 -6.29 -24.48
C SER A 145 -36.91 -6.38 -23.98
N THR A 146 -37.10 -6.54 -22.67
CA THR A 146 -38.42 -6.51 -22.03
C THR A 146 -39.08 -5.15 -22.21
N PHE A 147 -38.35 -4.06 -21.96
CA PHE A 147 -38.85 -2.70 -22.16
C PHE A 147 -39.26 -2.43 -23.61
N GLN A 148 -38.43 -2.82 -24.58
CA GLN A 148 -38.76 -2.72 -26.00
C GLN A 148 -40.01 -3.53 -26.37
N THR A 149 -40.16 -4.73 -25.79
CA THR A 149 -41.34 -5.57 -26.01
C THR A 149 -42.60 -4.90 -25.45
N LEU A 150 -42.54 -4.37 -24.23
CA LEU A 150 -43.65 -3.65 -23.61
C LEU A 150 -44.05 -2.41 -24.41
N LEU A 151 -43.07 -1.65 -24.92
CA LEU A 151 -43.31 -0.49 -25.77
C LEU A 151 -44.07 -0.87 -27.05
N LYS A 152 -43.62 -1.94 -27.74
CA LYS A 152 -44.32 -2.45 -28.93
C LYS A 152 -45.75 -2.89 -28.62
N LYS A 153 -45.94 -3.66 -27.53
CA LYS A 153 -47.26 -4.11 -27.10
C LYS A 153 -48.20 -2.94 -26.77
N SER A 154 -47.69 -1.87 -26.18
CA SER A 154 -48.47 -0.65 -25.94
C SER A 154 -48.87 0.06 -27.23
N GLN A 155 -47.98 0.12 -28.22
CA GLN A 155 -48.29 0.71 -29.53
C GLN A 155 -49.33 -0.14 -30.29
N ASP A 156 -49.15 -1.46 -30.31
CA ASP A 156 -50.10 -2.41 -30.92
C ASP A 156 -51.49 -2.30 -30.30
N ALA A 157 -51.58 -2.19 -28.97
CA ALA A 157 -52.84 -2.02 -28.26
C ALA A 157 -53.57 -0.73 -28.66
N GLY A 158 -52.85 0.39 -28.77
CA GLY A 158 -53.41 1.66 -29.23
C GLY A 158 -53.89 1.62 -30.69
N ILE A 159 -53.18 0.90 -31.56
CA ILE A 159 -53.60 0.70 -32.96
C ILE A 159 -54.87 -0.15 -33.01
N ILE A 160 -54.96 -1.23 -32.23
CA ILE A 160 -56.16 -2.08 -32.15
C ILE A 160 -57.36 -1.26 -31.65
N GLU A 161 -57.15 -0.40 -30.66
CA GLU A 161 -58.19 0.51 -30.15
C GLU A 161 -58.68 1.47 -31.25
N GLN A 162 -57.77 2.08 -32.00
CA GLN A 162 -58.11 2.94 -33.13
C GLN A 162 -58.81 2.19 -34.26
N GLN A 163 -58.38 0.95 -34.56
CA GLN A 163 -58.98 0.12 -35.60
C GLN A 163 -60.40 -0.35 -35.22
N LYS A 164 -60.63 -0.64 -33.93
CA LYS A 164 -61.97 -0.94 -33.40
C LYS A 164 -62.91 0.25 -33.57
N LEU A 165 -62.43 1.47 -33.33
CA LEU A 165 -63.21 2.70 -33.55
C LEU A 165 -63.52 2.94 -35.03
N VAL A 166 -62.57 2.70 -35.94
CA VAL A 166 -62.78 2.87 -37.40
C VAL A 166 -63.77 1.83 -37.95
N MET A 167 -63.67 0.57 -37.53
CA MET A 167 -64.58 -0.50 -37.99
C MET A 167 -66.04 -0.26 -37.57
N CYS A 168 -66.27 0.42 -36.45
CA CYS A 168 -67.63 0.78 -36.01
C CYS A 168 -68.26 1.94 -36.81
N VAL A 169 -67.49 2.73 -37.56
CA VAL A 169 -67.99 3.89 -38.31
C VAL A 169 -68.36 3.54 -39.76
N GLU A 170 -67.87 2.41 -40.29
CA GLU A 170 -67.88 2.14 -41.73
C GLU A 170 -68.90 1.08 -42.21
N PHE A 171 -69.86 0.66 -41.36
CA PHE A 171 -70.97 -0.21 -41.80
C PHE A 171 -72.24 0.63 -42.11
N PRO A 172 -72.52 0.99 -43.37
CA PRO A 172 -73.80 1.59 -43.74
C PRO A 172 -74.90 0.53 -43.66
N MET A 173 -75.90 0.78 -42.80
CA MET A 173 -77.14 -0.01 -42.70
C MET A 173 -77.76 -0.27 -44.09
N PRO A 174 -77.99 -1.53 -44.51
CA PRO A 174 -78.70 -1.79 -45.75
C PRO A 174 -80.17 -1.42 -45.60
N LYS A 175 -80.64 -0.48 -46.44
CA LYS A 175 -82.07 -0.18 -46.59
C LYS A 175 -82.78 -1.38 -47.23
N PHE A 176 -83.38 -2.25 -46.42
CA PHE A 176 -84.28 -3.29 -46.94
C PHE A 176 -85.68 -2.71 -47.14
N LEU A 177 -86.09 -2.71 -48.41
CA LEU A 177 -87.41 -2.31 -48.90
C LEU A 177 -88.51 -3.16 -48.25
N LYS A 178 -89.51 -2.47 -47.72
CA LYS A 178 -90.70 -3.02 -47.07
C LYS A 178 -91.63 -3.60 -48.13
N ASN A 179 -91.81 -4.93 -48.17
CA ASN A 179 -93.09 -5.51 -48.58
C ASN A 179 -93.32 -6.99 -48.19
N ARG A 180 -94.48 -7.18 -47.54
CA ARG A 180 -95.42 -8.32 -47.51
C ARG A 180 -95.11 -9.58 -46.68
N SER A 181 -95.94 -9.72 -45.63
CA SER A 181 -96.73 -10.90 -45.22
C SER A 181 -96.23 -12.30 -45.63
N LEU A 182 -95.85 -13.06 -44.59
CA LEU A 182 -95.71 -14.53 -44.50
C LEU A 182 -96.99 -15.31 -44.89
N PRO A 183 -96.98 -16.67 -44.99
CA PRO A 183 -95.89 -17.63 -45.24
C PRO A 183 -96.26 -18.73 -46.28
N ALA A 184 -95.30 -19.57 -46.74
CA ALA A 184 -95.45 -21.04 -46.82
C ALA A 184 -94.23 -21.78 -47.43
N LYS A 185 -93.80 -22.80 -46.67
CA LYS A 185 -93.13 -24.07 -47.06
C LYS A 185 -91.68 -24.11 -47.57
N LYS A 186 -91.00 -25.12 -47.00
CA LYS A 186 -89.85 -25.93 -47.45
C LYS A 186 -88.43 -25.50 -47.01
N SER A 187 -87.96 -26.23 -46.00
CA SER A 187 -86.64 -26.90 -45.87
C SER A 187 -85.37 -26.17 -46.32
N LEU A 188 -84.50 -25.89 -45.36
CA LEU A 188 -83.07 -26.26 -45.30
C LEU A 188 -82.40 -25.44 -44.17
N LEU A 189 -81.84 -26.12 -43.17
CA LEU A 189 -80.83 -25.56 -42.25
C LEU A 189 -79.57 -25.18 -43.07
N PRO A 190 -78.79 -24.13 -42.70
CA PRO A 190 -77.89 -24.25 -41.55
C PRO A 190 -77.68 -22.98 -40.69
N VAL A 191 -77.29 -23.25 -39.44
CA VAL A 191 -76.24 -22.64 -38.60
C VAL A 191 -75.65 -21.29 -39.04
N LEU A 192 -75.57 -20.34 -38.09
CA LEU A 192 -74.52 -19.29 -37.89
C LEU A 192 -74.97 -18.46 -36.67
N GLU A 193 -74.57 -18.75 -35.43
CA GLU A 193 -73.30 -18.36 -34.75
C GLU A 193 -72.85 -16.89 -34.92
N TYR A 194 -72.95 -16.17 -33.79
CA TYR A 194 -72.29 -14.91 -33.38
C TYR A 194 -72.55 -13.67 -34.29
N TRP A 195 -72.72 -12.44 -33.78
CA TRP A 195 -71.83 -11.70 -32.90
C TRP A 195 -72.62 -10.60 -32.16
N GLU A 196 -72.58 -10.56 -30.83
CA GLU A 196 -72.93 -9.37 -30.05
C GLU A 196 -71.63 -8.58 -29.80
N CYS A 197 -71.61 -7.34 -30.30
CA CYS A 197 -70.65 -6.33 -29.89
C CYS A 197 -71.15 -5.68 -28.59
N PHE A 198 -70.33 -5.69 -27.55
CA PHE A 198 -70.35 -4.71 -26.45
C PHE A 198 -68.92 -4.20 -26.21
#